data_AF-A0A7K8NP73-F1
#
_entry.id   AF-A0A7K8NP73-F1
#
_cell.length_a   1.000
_cell.length_b   1.000
_cell.length_c   1.000
_cell.angle_alpha   90.00
_cell.angle_beta   90.00
_cell.angle_gamma   90.00
#
_symmetry.space_group_name_H-M   'P 1'
#
loop_
_entity.id
_entity.type
_entity.pdbx_description
1 polymer ?
#
loop_
_entity_poly.entity_id
_entity_poly.type
_entity_poly.pdbx_seq_one_letter_code
_entity_poly.pdbx_strand_id
1 'polypeptide(L)'
;LFIFSSSYFTAVAQGDIPPVKHGQERGPWSKWKDLTPELLKKLHQRVGGRLIISAHELAHLWKSLNLPKDLFASIINLGCFTEEIEWLKFLALSCRPIGVIIAETLKIICEVLSGDHDDGPPRIPFSTFQFLYTYIAERDGEISASHVSRMLNYIEQEIIGPDGLIKVSDFTQNPRVRLE
;
A
#
# COMPACT_ATOMS: atom_id res chain seq x y z
N LEU A 1 -0.08 -23.69 -23.11
CA LEU A 1 -1.48 -23.66 -22.64
C LEU A 1 -2.22 -24.79 -23.35
N PHE A 2 -2.97 -25.64 -22.62
CA PHE A 2 -3.67 -26.88 -23.05
C PHE A 2 -3.00 -28.27 -22.84
N ILE A 3 -2.42 -28.55 -21.67
CA ILE A 3 -2.25 -29.95 -21.22
C ILE A 3 -3.01 -30.25 -19.90
N PHE A 4 -3.72 -29.28 -19.32
CA PHE A 4 -4.33 -29.44 -17.99
C PHE A 4 -5.80 -29.87 -17.96
N SER A 5 -6.46 -30.09 -19.10
CA SER A 5 -7.87 -30.49 -19.11
C SER A 5 -8.10 -32.01 -19.11
N SER A 6 -7.22 -32.83 -19.69
CA SER A 6 -7.55 -34.26 -19.91
C SER A 6 -7.51 -35.07 -18.61
N SER A 7 -6.50 -34.88 -17.77
CA SER A 7 -6.33 -35.71 -16.56
C SER A 7 -7.41 -35.46 -15.50
N TYR A 8 -7.98 -34.26 -15.45
CA TYR A 8 -9.06 -33.91 -14.52
C TYR A 8 -10.36 -34.63 -14.87
N PHE A 9 -10.75 -34.62 -16.15
CA PHE A 9 -11.98 -35.29 -16.60
C PHE A 9 -11.89 -36.82 -16.51
N THR A 10 -10.70 -37.41 -16.74
CA THR A 10 -10.51 -38.86 -16.60
C THR A 10 -10.64 -39.33 -15.15
N ALA A 11 -10.09 -38.58 -14.18
CA ALA A 11 -10.16 -38.94 -12.77
C ALA A 11 -11.60 -38.92 -12.21
N VAL A 12 -12.40 -37.92 -12.61
CA VAL A 12 -13.82 -37.83 -12.22
C VAL A 12 -14.65 -38.95 -12.87
N ALA A 13 -14.36 -39.31 -14.12
CA ALA A 13 -15.08 -40.37 -14.83
C ALA A 13 -14.84 -41.78 -14.25
N GLN A 14 -13.70 -42.00 -13.57
CA GLN A 14 -13.35 -43.27 -12.95
C GLN A 14 -13.82 -43.40 -11.48
N GLY A 15 -14.47 -42.37 -10.93
CA GLY A 15 -14.95 -42.37 -9.53
C GLY A 15 -13.83 -42.26 -8.50
N ASP A 16 -12.61 -41.94 -8.92
CA ASP A 16 -11.47 -41.74 -8.04
C ASP A 16 -11.52 -40.34 -7.42
N ILE A 17 -11.17 -40.23 -6.15
CA ILE A 17 -11.08 -38.93 -5.47
C ILE A 17 -9.90 -38.20 -6.14
N PRO A 18 -10.12 -37.07 -6.84
CA PRO A 18 -9.02 -36.36 -7.45
C PRO A 18 -8.03 -36.01 -6.34
N PRO A 19 -6.71 -36.15 -6.56
CA PRO A 19 -5.73 -35.81 -5.56
C PRO A 19 -6.03 -34.38 -5.14
N VAL A 20 -6.47 -34.24 -3.88
CA VAL A 20 -6.85 -32.96 -3.30
C VAL A 20 -5.76 -31.99 -3.70
N LYS A 21 -6.14 -30.82 -4.24
CA LYS A 21 -5.23 -29.70 -4.47
C LYS A 21 -4.61 -29.27 -3.12
N HIS A 22 -3.72 -30.08 -2.55
CA HIS A 22 -2.83 -29.78 -1.44
C HIS A 22 -1.53 -29.19 -2.00
N GLY A 23 -1.76 -28.21 -2.86
CA GLY A 23 -0.76 -27.45 -3.59
C GLY A 23 -1.47 -26.26 -4.22
N GLN A 24 -2.44 -25.67 -3.51
CA GLN A 24 -2.85 -24.30 -3.84
C GLN A 24 -1.64 -23.44 -3.50
N GLU A 25 -0.90 -23.12 -4.55
CA GLU A 25 0.26 -22.25 -4.58
C GLU A 25 0.14 -21.20 -3.48
N ARG A 26 1.02 -21.24 -2.47
CA ARG A 26 1.26 -20.10 -1.58
C ARG A 26 1.90 -19.02 -2.45
N GLY A 27 1.09 -18.37 -3.27
CA GLY A 27 1.54 -17.27 -4.09
C GLY A 27 2.16 -16.19 -3.18
N PRO A 28 3.04 -15.33 -3.72
CA PRO A 28 3.62 -14.21 -2.96
C PRO A 28 2.56 -13.43 -2.14
N TRP A 29 1.33 -13.36 -2.68
CA TRP A 29 0.12 -12.76 -2.12
C TRP A 29 -0.35 -13.32 -0.78
N SER A 30 -0.10 -14.61 -0.45
CA SER A 30 -0.51 -15.17 0.85
C SER A 30 0.23 -14.54 2.03
N LYS A 31 1.46 -14.05 1.81
CA LYS A 31 2.33 -13.45 2.83
C LYS A 31 1.99 -11.99 3.13
N TRP A 32 1.25 -11.32 2.24
CA TRP A 32 0.80 -9.93 2.46
C TRP A 32 -0.29 -9.81 3.53
N LYS A 33 -0.98 -10.92 3.86
CA LYS A 33 -1.95 -10.97 4.95
C LYS A 33 -1.34 -10.69 6.32
N ASP A 34 -0.04 -10.94 6.48
CA ASP A 34 0.68 -10.68 7.73
C ASP A 34 1.01 -9.19 7.90
N LEU A 35 0.87 -8.38 6.85
CA LEU A 35 1.12 -6.95 6.88
C LEU A 35 -0.17 -6.19 7.23
N THR A 36 -0.20 -5.56 8.40
CA THR A 36 -1.34 -4.78 8.88
C THR A 36 -0.97 -3.29 9.01
N PRO A 37 -1.94 -2.36 8.90
CA PRO A 37 -1.71 -0.94 9.15
C PRO A 37 -1.04 -0.66 10.50
N GLU A 38 -1.38 -1.41 11.54
CA GLU A 38 -0.78 -1.32 12.88
C GLU A 38 0.73 -1.61 12.89
N LEU A 39 1.17 -2.61 12.12
CA LEU A 39 2.59 -2.93 12.00
C LEU A 39 3.34 -1.84 11.21
N LEU A 40 2.71 -1.29 10.17
CA LEU A 40 3.26 -0.16 9.42
C LEU A 40 3.34 1.12 10.25
N LYS A 41 2.38 1.36 11.14
CA LYS A 41 2.40 2.46 12.11
C LYS A 41 3.54 2.32 13.10
N LYS A 42 3.74 1.13 13.67
CA LYS A 42 4.91 0.84 14.51
C LYS A 42 6.22 1.05 13.76
N LEU A 43 6.30 0.60 12.50
CA LEU A 43 7.48 0.79 11.68
C LEU A 43 7.75 2.29 11.43
N HIS A 44 6.71 3.07 11.11
CA HIS A 44 6.80 4.52 10.93
C HIS A 44 7.35 5.23 12.17
N GLN A 45 6.82 4.90 13.35
CA GLN A 45 7.31 5.43 14.62
C GLN A 45 8.80 5.12 14.84
N ARG A 46 9.28 3.93 14.44
CA ARG A 46 10.69 3.53 14.55
C ARG A 46 11.60 4.22 13.53
N VAL A 47 11.07 4.56 12.36
CA VAL A 47 11.79 5.38 11.37
C VAL A 47 11.99 6.80 11.90
N GLY A 48 11.08 7.29 12.75
CA GLY A 48 11.28 8.52 13.53
C GLY A 48 11.25 9.79 12.67
N GLY A 49 10.35 9.85 11.69
CA GLY A 49 10.16 11.03 10.83
C GLY A 49 11.23 11.22 9.75
N ARG A 50 12.19 10.29 9.61
CA ARG A 50 13.19 10.34 8.52
C ARG A 50 12.53 10.11 7.17
N LEU A 51 12.87 10.96 6.20
CA LEU A 51 12.42 10.83 4.80
C LEU A 51 13.20 9.77 4.03
N ILE A 52 14.46 9.54 4.42
CA ILE A 52 15.37 8.56 3.82
C ILE A 52 15.92 7.66 4.93
N ILE A 53 15.94 6.36 4.68
CA ILE A 53 16.50 5.34 5.58
C ILE A 53 17.35 4.36 4.78
N SER A 54 18.43 3.85 5.38
CA SER A 54 19.23 2.81 4.71
C SER A 54 18.47 1.49 4.63
N ALA A 55 18.65 0.75 3.53
CA ALA A 55 18.03 -0.56 3.35
C ALA A 55 18.41 -1.56 4.46
N HIS A 56 19.65 -1.49 4.92
CA HIS A 56 20.12 -2.32 6.03
C HIS A 56 19.39 -2.00 7.34
N GLU A 57 19.27 -0.72 7.70
CA GLU A 57 18.56 -0.31 8.91
C GLU A 57 17.07 -0.67 8.83
N LEU A 58 16.42 -0.39 7.69
CA LEU A 58 15.01 -0.73 7.50
C LEU A 58 14.78 -2.23 7.58
N ALA A 59 15.68 -3.06 7.04
CA ALA A 59 15.60 -4.52 7.16
C ALA A 59 15.70 -5.01 8.62
N HIS A 60 16.53 -4.37 9.44
CA HIS A 60 16.60 -4.67 10.89
C HIS A 60 15.30 -4.29 11.61
N LEU A 61 14.76 -3.10 11.32
CA LEU A 61 13.47 -2.67 11.87
C LEU A 61 12.34 -3.64 11.45
N TRP A 62 12.30 -4.00 10.17
CA TRP A 62 11.34 -4.96 9.62
C TRP A 62 11.41 -6.32 10.32
N LYS A 63 12.63 -6.85 10.50
CA LYS A 63 12.88 -8.11 11.20
C LYS A 63 12.46 -8.03 12.68
N SER A 64 12.67 -6.89 13.33
CA SER A 64 12.28 -6.69 14.74
C SER A 64 10.76 -6.77 14.97
N LEU A 65 9.97 -6.51 13.93
CA LEU A 65 8.51 -6.65 13.94
C LEU A 65 8.06 -8.07 13.56
N ASN A 66 9.00 -9.01 13.41
CA ASN A 66 8.77 -10.40 12.97
C ASN A 66 8.08 -10.50 11.60
N LEU A 67 8.26 -9.51 10.72
CA LEU A 67 7.68 -9.52 9.38
C LEU A 67 8.49 -10.42 8.43
N PRO A 68 7.84 -11.08 7.45
CA PRO A 68 8.51 -11.97 6.51
C PRO A 68 9.59 -11.24 5.69
N LYS A 69 10.79 -11.83 5.59
CA LYS A 69 11.90 -11.29 4.79
C LYS A 69 11.60 -11.25 3.29
N ASP A 70 10.88 -12.26 2.79
CA ASP A 70 10.49 -12.33 1.38
C ASP A 70 9.56 -11.18 0.99
N LEU A 71 8.71 -10.76 1.93
CA LEU A 71 7.80 -9.63 1.74
C LEU A 71 8.59 -8.32 1.63
N PHE A 72 9.57 -8.12 2.52
CA PHE A 72 10.50 -6.99 2.41
C PHE A 72 11.21 -6.97 1.07
N ALA A 73 11.82 -8.09 0.66
CA ALA A 73 12.51 -8.19 -0.63
C ALA A 73 11.58 -7.90 -1.82
N SER A 74 10.32 -8.33 -1.75
CA SER A 74 9.31 -8.02 -2.76
C SER A 74 9.05 -6.52 -2.87
N ILE A 75 8.89 -5.83 -1.74
CA ILE A 75 8.69 -4.35 -1.71
C ILE A 75 9.94 -3.63 -2.22
N ILE A 76 11.15 -4.08 -1.84
CA ILE A 76 12.42 -3.53 -2.33
C ILE A 76 12.52 -3.63 -3.85
N ASN A 77 12.22 -4.80 -4.41
CA ASN A 77 12.26 -5.04 -5.85
C ASN A 77 11.18 -4.22 -6.59
N LEU A 78 9.96 -4.14 -6.05
CA LEU A 78 8.88 -3.35 -6.65
C LEU A 78 9.21 -1.85 -6.71
N GLY A 79 9.86 -1.34 -5.66
CA GLY A 79 10.30 0.05 -5.59
C GLY A 79 11.58 0.35 -6.35
N CYS A 80 12.31 -0.68 -6.82
CA CYS A 80 13.67 -0.56 -7.32
C CYS A 80 14.59 0.17 -6.34
N PHE A 81 14.41 -0.04 -5.04
CA PHE A 81 15.21 0.61 -4.02
C PHE A 81 16.62 0.00 -3.96
N THR A 82 17.61 0.83 -3.64
CA THR A 82 19.02 0.42 -3.53
C THR A 82 19.49 0.51 -2.08
N GLU A 83 20.54 1.28 -1.79
CA GLU A 83 21.07 1.45 -0.44
C GLU A 83 20.24 2.43 0.39
N GLU A 84 19.71 3.46 -0.27
CA GLU A 84 18.85 4.48 0.33
C GLU A 84 17.39 4.28 -0.11
N ILE A 85 16.49 4.34 0.86
CA ILE A 85 15.07 4.12 0.67
C ILE A 85 14.33 5.39 1.04
N GLU A 86 13.61 5.96 0.06
CA GLU A 86 12.62 7.00 0.32
C GLU A 86 11.43 6.40 1.08
N TRP A 87 11.30 6.80 2.35
CA TRP A 87 10.36 6.20 3.29
C TRP A 87 8.91 6.22 2.79
N LEU A 88 8.46 7.35 2.24
CA LEU A 88 7.08 7.50 1.74
C LEU A 88 6.79 6.59 0.55
N LYS A 89 7.75 6.40 -0.35
CA LYS A 89 7.60 5.48 -1.50
C LYS A 89 7.53 4.03 -1.02
N PHE A 90 8.37 3.65 -0.06
CA PHE A 90 8.34 2.33 0.55
C PHE A 90 7.01 2.07 1.26
N LEU A 91 6.53 3.04 2.03
CA LEU A 91 5.25 2.96 2.74
C LEU A 91 4.07 2.83 1.76
N ALA A 92 4.06 3.64 0.69
CA ALA A 92 3.03 3.56 -0.34
C ALA A 92 2.93 2.16 -0.98
N LEU A 93 4.08 1.57 -1.34
CA LEU A 93 4.14 0.20 -1.90
C LEU A 93 3.73 -0.86 -0.87
N SER A 94 4.01 -0.63 0.40
CA SER A 94 3.64 -1.53 1.50
C SER A 94 2.13 -1.53 1.75
N CYS A 95 1.46 -0.37 1.60
CA CYS A 95 0.02 -0.23 1.80
C CYS A 95 -0.82 -0.66 0.59
N ARG A 96 -0.26 -0.62 -0.63
CA ARG A 96 -1.02 -0.88 -1.87
C ARG A 96 -1.79 -2.22 -1.88
N PRO A 97 -1.25 -3.36 -1.43
CA PRO A 97 -2.00 -4.62 -1.42
C PRO A 97 -2.93 -4.78 -0.22
N ILE A 98 -2.91 -3.83 0.73
CA ILE A 98 -3.88 -3.78 1.84
C ILE A 98 -5.15 -3.07 1.37
N GLY A 99 -5.02 -1.96 0.61
CA GLY A 99 -6.15 -1.22 0.06
C GLY A 99 -6.60 -1.76 -1.30
N VAL A 100 -7.91 -1.94 -1.47
CA VAL A 100 -8.49 -2.43 -2.73
C VAL A 100 -8.35 -1.36 -3.83
N ILE A 101 -8.61 -0.10 -3.47
CA ILE A 101 -8.54 1.07 -4.36
C ILE A 101 -7.59 2.13 -3.81
N ILE A 102 -7.13 3.04 -4.67
CA ILE A 102 -6.17 4.11 -4.32
C ILE A 102 -6.64 4.94 -3.13
N ALA A 103 -7.94 5.28 -3.07
CA ALA A 103 -8.52 6.01 -1.94
C ALA A 103 -8.33 5.27 -0.60
N GLU A 104 -8.50 3.95 -0.58
CA GLU A 104 -8.32 3.13 0.63
C GLU A 104 -6.84 3.01 1.00
N THR A 105 -5.96 2.83 0.02
CA THR A 105 -4.51 2.88 0.23
C THR A 105 -4.08 4.21 0.85
N LEU A 106 -4.56 5.34 0.32
CA LEU A 106 -4.25 6.67 0.85
C LEU A 106 -4.81 6.88 2.25
N LYS A 107 -6.02 6.39 2.54
CA LYS A 107 -6.59 6.38 3.89
C LYS A 107 -5.65 5.67 4.88
N ILE A 108 -5.23 4.45 4.56
CA ILE A 108 -4.32 3.67 5.41
C ILE A 108 -3.01 4.43 5.63
N ILE A 109 -2.44 5.01 4.57
CA ILE A 109 -1.19 5.78 4.69
C ILE A 109 -1.39 7.01 5.58
N CYS A 110 -2.49 7.75 5.43
CA CYS A 110 -2.80 8.89 6.29
C CYS A 110 -2.91 8.48 7.75
N GLU A 111 -3.57 7.36 8.05
CA GLU A 111 -3.69 6.81 9.40
C GLU A 111 -2.32 6.38 9.98
N VAL A 112 -1.45 5.80 9.17
CA VAL A 112 -0.09 5.40 9.56
C VAL A 112 0.82 6.60 9.83
N LEU A 113 0.71 7.65 9.02
CA LEU A 113 1.53 8.87 9.13
C LEU A 113 1.02 9.86 10.17
N SER A 114 -0.24 9.76 10.57
CA SER A 114 -0.83 10.63 11.59
C SER A 114 -0.23 10.30 12.97
N GLY A 115 0.22 11.35 13.68
CA GLY A 115 0.80 11.20 15.01
C GLY A 115 -0.24 10.83 16.07
N ASP A 116 0.17 10.02 17.06
CA ASP A 116 -0.71 9.60 18.16
C ASP A 116 -1.05 10.72 19.17
N HIS A 117 -0.33 11.84 19.11
CA HIS A 117 -0.56 13.00 19.97
C HIS A 117 -1.64 13.95 19.43
N ASP A 118 -2.28 13.56 18.33
CA ASP A 118 -3.29 14.35 17.68
C ASP A 118 -4.68 13.96 18.20
N ASP A 119 -5.29 14.81 19.02
CA ASP A 119 -6.65 14.60 19.58
C ASP A 119 -7.76 14.64 18.51
N GLY A 120 -7.37 14.91 17.25
CA GLY A 120 -8.27 15.03 16.11
C GLY A 120 -8.24 13.85 15.13
N PRO A 121 -9.04 13.92 14.06
CA PRO A 121 -9.02 12.92 13.01
C PRO A 121 -7.63 12.84 12.34
N PRO A 122 -7.24 11.67 11.81
CA PRO A 122 -5.98 11.48 11.09
C PRO A 122 -5.81 12.52 9.99
N ARG A 123 -4.69 13.24 10.03
CA ARG A 123 -4.35 14.30 9.08
C ARG A 123 -2.86 14.36 8.81
N ILE A 124 -2.52 14.75 7.59
CA ILE A 124 -1.14 14.91 7.12
C ILE A 124 -0.99 16.22 6.35
N PRO A 125 0.25 16.74 6.17
CA PRO A 125 0.48 17.85 5.25
C PRO A 125 -0.03 17.53 3.86
N PHE A 126 -0.70 18.49 3.21
CA PHE A 126 -1.24 18.29 1.87
C PHE A 126 -0.15 17.99 0.84
N SER A 127 1.04 18.57 0.99
CA SER A 127 2.20 18.25 0.15
C SER A 127 2.60 16.77 0.20
N THR A 128 2.52 16.15 1.37
CA THR A 128 2.74 14.71 1.55
C THR A 128 1.67 13.90 0.82
N PHE A 129 0.40 14.32 0.92
CA PHE A 129 -0.70 13.68 0.21
C PHE A 129 -0.55 13.79 -1.32
N GLN A 130 -0.19 14.97 -1.83
CA GLN A 130 0.06 15.21 -3.26
C GLN A 130 1.13 14.25 -3.81
N PHE A 131 2.24 14.12 -3.08
CA PHE A 131 3.32 13.20 -3.43
C PHE A 131 2.83 11.74 -3.46
N LEU A 132 2.10 11.30 -2.42
CA LEU A 132 1.61 9.92 -2.31
C LEU A 132 0.59 9.58 -3.39
N TYR A 133 -0.40 10.45 -3.63
CA TYR A 133 -1.43 10.20 -4.63
C TYR A 133 -0.83 10.13 -6.03
N THR A 134 0.08 11.04 -6.37
CA THR A 134 0.78 11.04 -7.65
C THR A 134 1.60 9.76 -7.82
N TYR A 135 2.41 9.41 -6.82
CA TYR A 135 3.27 8.23 -6.89
C TYR A 135 2.47 6.92 -7.01
N ILE A 136 1.37 6.79 -6.28
CA ILE A 136 0.52 5.59 -6.36
C ILE A 136 -0.16 5.54 -7.72
N ALA A 137 -0.76 6.63 -8.20
CA ALA A 137 -1.44 6.68 -9.49
C ALA A 137 -0.50 6.34 -10.66
N GLU A 138 0.73 6.85 -10.65
CA GLU A 138 1.76 6.52 -11.64
C GLU A 138 2.15 5.03 -11.62
N ARG A 139 2.25 4.44 -10.43
CA ARG A 139 2.59 3.01 -10.28
C ARG A 139 1.45 2.09 -10.65
N ASP A 140 0.22 2.51 -10.40
CA ASP A 140 -0.99 1.74 -10.71
C ASP A 140 -1.33 1.80 -12.20
N GLY A 141 -1.12 2.95 -12.84
CA GLY A 141 -1.37 3.17 -14.26
C GLY A 141 -2.85 3.24 -14.65
N GLU A 142 -3.77 3.09 -13.69
CA GLU A 142 -5.22 3.16 -13.92
C GLU A 142 -5.72 4.60 -14.09
N ILE A 143 -5.05 5.56 -13.45
CA ILE A 143 -5.47 6.98 -13.45
C ILE A 143 -4.51 7.82 -14.29
N SER A 144 -5.05 8.61 -15.22
CA SER A 144 -4.25 9.56 -16.00
C SER A 144 -3.67 10.71 -15.16
N ALA A 145 -2.46 11.16 -15.50
CA ALA A 145 -1.82 12.29 -14.83
C ALA A 145 -2.69 13.57 -14.83
N SER A 146 -3.45 13.82 -15.90
CA SER A 146 -4.35 14.97 -15.97
C SER A 146 -5.51 14.88 -14.98
N HIS A 147 -6.02 13.67 -14.71
CA HIS A 147 -7.01 13.44 -13.67
C HIS A 147 -6.42 13.66 -12.28
N VAL A 148 -5.23 13.11 -12.01
CA VAL A 148 -4.50 13.34 -10.75
C VAL A 148 -4.31 14.84 -10.50
N SER A 149 -3.78 15.59 -11.48
CA SER A 149 -3.58 17.03 -11.35
C SER A 149 -4.89 17.79 -11.14
N ARG A 150 -5.98 17.41 -11.83
CA ARG A 150 -7.29 18.04 -11.65
C ARG A 150 -7.81 17.84 -10.23
N MET A 151 -7.72 16.61 -9.70
CA MET A 151 -8.18 16.29 -8.35
C MET A 151 -7.33 17.00 -7.29
N LEU A 152 -6.01 17.03 -7.45
CA LEU A 152 -5.13 17.76 -6.53
C LEU A 152 -5.42 19.26 -6.52
N ASN A 153 -5.61 19.88 -7.67
CA ASN A 153 -5.99 21.30 -7.74
C ASN A 153 -7.35 21.56 -7.08
N TYR A 154 -8.34 20.69 -7.30
CA TYR A 154 -9.65 20.82 -6.66
C TYR A 154 -9.53 20.74 -5.13
N ILE A 155 -8.80 19.74 -4.62
CA ILE A 155 -8.59 19.59 -3.18
C ILE A 155 -7.89 20.82 -2.61
N GLU A 156 -6.81 21.28 -3.24
CA GLU A 156 -6.04 22.44 -2.78
C GLU A 156 -6.88 23.71 -2.68
N GLN A 157 -7.76 23.97 -3.64
CA GLN A 157 -8.56 25.20 -3.69
C GLN A 157 -9.81 25.15 -2.80
N GLU A 158 -10.48 24.00 -2.75
CA GLU A 158 -11.83 23.91 -2.16
C GLU A 158 -11.86 23.25 -0.78
N ILE A 159 -10.80 22.53 -0.40
CA ILE A 159 -10.78 21.70 0.83
C ILE A 159 -9.68 22.18 1.77
N ILE A 160 -8.47 22.42 1.26
CA ILE A 160 -7.32 22.70 2.11
C ILE A 160 -7.47 24.07 2.76
N GLY A 161 -7.49 24.07 4.09
CA GLY A 161 -7.56 25.27 4.90
C GLY A 161 -6.19 25.95 5.08
N PRO A 162 -6.14 27.04 5.88
CA PRO A 162 -4.90 27.77 6.15
C PRO A 162 -3.86 26.95 6.94
N ASP A 163 -4.26 25.82 7.55
CA ASP A 163 -3.37 24.88 8.22
C ASP A 163 -2.56 24.02 7.24
N GLY A 164 -2.94 23.97 5.96
CA GLY A 164 -2.24 23.19 4.93
C GLY A 164 -2.34 21.67 5.15
N LEU A 165 -3.33 21.22 5.92
CA LEU A 165 -3.52 19.81 6.28
C LEU A 165 -4.69 19.22 5.52
N ILE A 166 -4.60 17.93 5.20
CA ILE A 166 -5.69 17.14 4.66
C ILE A 166 -6.06 16.03 5.64
N LYS A 167 -7.36 15.83 5.86
CA LYS A 167 -7.93 14.78 6.72
C LYS A 167 -8.45 13.64 5.87
N VAL A 168 -8.53 12.44 6.46
CA VAL A 168 -9.13 11.27 5.79
C VAL A 168 -10.57 11.53 5.34
N SER A 169 -11.36 12.25 6.13
CA SER A 169 -12.75 12.59 5.79
C SER A 169 -12.86 13.38 4.49
N ASP A 170 -11.86 14.21 4.18
CA ASP A 170 -11.93 15.19 3.12
C ASP A 170 -11.96 14.56 1.72
N PHE A 171 -11.38 13.36 1.58
CA PHE A 171 -11.35 12.62 0.32
C PHE A 171 -12.12 11.30 0.35
N THR A 172 -12.62 10.87 1.52
CA THR A 172 -13.46 9.66 1.63
C THR A 172 -14.95 9.96 1.72
N GLN A 173 -15.34 11.13 2.22
CA GLN A 173 -16.75 11.53 2.37
C GLN A 173 -17.17 12.61 1.36
N ASN A 174 -16.22 13.18 0.63
CA ASN A 174 -16.52 14.21 -0.38
C ASN A 174 -16.82 13.54 -1.74
N PRO A 175 -18.08 13.56 -2.22
CA PRO A 175 -18.45 12.88 -3.47
C PRO A 175 -17.80 13.51 -4.72
N ARG A 176 -17.25 14.73 -4.60
CA ARG A 176 -16.53 15.41 -5.68
C ARG A 176 -15.07 14.98 -5.78
N VAL A 177 -14.53 14.34 -4.74
CA VAL A 177 -13.17 13.81 -4.73
C VAL A 177 -13.22 12.35 -5.17
N ARG A 178 -12.78 12.08 -6.39
CA ARG A 178 -12.75 10.73 -6.97
C ARG A 178 -11.32 10.33 -7.28
N LEU A 179 -10.73 9.58 -6.35
CA LEU A 179 -9.34 9.10 -6.40
C LEU A 179 -9.22 7.73 -7.06
N GLU A 180 -10.20 7.36 -7.89
CA GLU A 180 -10.32 6.13 -8.67
C GLU A 180 -10.33 6.45 -10.17
#